data_AF-A0A272EMC3-F1
#
_entry.id   AF-A0A272EMC3-F1
#
_cell.length_a   1.000
_cell.length_b   1.000
_cell.length_c   1.000
_cell.angle_alpha   90.00
_cell.angle_beta   90.00
_cell.angle_gamma   90.00
#
_symmetry.space_group_name_H-M   'P 1'
#
loop_
_entity.id
_entity.type
_entity.pdbx_description
1 polymer ?
#
loop_
_entity_poly.entity_id
_entity_poly.type
_entity_poly.pdbx_seq_one_letter_code
_entity_poly.pdbx_strand_id
1 'polypeptide(L)'
;MIFYLHGFRSGPQSQKVQQLAVRMEQLGLRDRLWCDQLPPVPCEAIGRIDAAIRDCLKTGQIPTLIGSSLGGFYATWLAAQ
;
A
#
# COMPACT_ATOMS: atom_id res chain seq x y z
N MET A 1 9.41 3.98 -2.11
CA MET A 1 8.35 3.04 -2.56
C MET A 1 7.01 3.57 -2.10
N ILE A 2 5.98 3.60 -2.95
CA ILE A 2 4.61 3.97 -2.57
C ILE A 2 3.85 2.70 -2.18
N PHE A 3 3.23 2.69 -1.00
CA PHE A 3 2.35 1.65 -0.53
C PHE A 3 0.91 2.17 -0.55
N TYR A 4 0.09 1.69 -1.49
CA TYR A 4 -1.33 2.02 -1.54
C TYR A 4 -2.16 0.99 -0.78
N LEU A 5 -2.81 1.43 0.31
CA LEU A 5 -3.65 0.64 1.18
C LEU A 5 -5.13 0.87 0.82
N HIS A 6 -5.78 -0.17 0.31
CA HIS A 6 -7.18 -0.09 -0.11
C HIS A 6 -8.15 -0.21 1.09
N GLY A 7 -9.40 0.21 0.88
CA GLY A 7 -10.45 0.12 1.90
C GLY A 7 -11.06 -1.28 2.04
N PHE A 8 -12.06 -1.39 2.92
CA PHE A 8 -12.82 -2.62 3.15
C PHE A 8 -13.47 -3.14 1.86
N ARG A 9 -13.40 -4.46 1.62
CA ARG A 9 -13.89 -5.14 0.41
C ARG A 9 -13.41 -4.51 -0.91
N SER A 10 -12.26 -3.84 -0.86
CA SER A 10 -11.58 -3.29 -2.03
C SER A 10 -10.32 -4.11 -2.32
N GLY A 11 -9.50 -3.64 -3.26
CA GLY A 11 -8.32 -4.37 -3.67
C GLY A 11 -7.47 -3.61 -4.68
N PRO A 12 -6.39 -4.27 -5.17
CA PRO A 12 -5.53 -3.76 -6.23
C PRO A 12 -6.29 -3.40 -7.52
N GLN A 13 -7.45 -4.02 -7.76
CA GLN A 13 -8.30 -3.76 -8.92
C GLN A 13 -9.23 -2.54 -8.77
N SER A 14 -9.19 -1.82 -7.64
CA SER A 14 -9.99 -0.61 -7.49
C SER A 14 -9.57 0.47 -8.49
N GLN A 15 -10.53 1.28 -8.95
CA GLN A 15 -10.27 2.35 -9.93
C GLN A 15 -9.13 3.28 -9.51
N LYS A 16 -9.04 3.63 -8.21
CA LYS A 16 -7.98 4.50 -7.68
C LYS A 16 -6.59 3.88 -7.86
N VAL A 17 -6.45 2.59 -7.54
CA VAL A 17 -5.17 1.87 -7.68
C VAL A 17 -4.81 1.72 -9.15
N GLN A 18 -5.77 1.37 -10.01
CA GLN A 18 -5.52 1.20 -11.45
C GLN A 18 -5.13 2.53 -12.11
N GLN A 19 -5.81 3.63 -11.80
CA GLN A 19 -5.44 4.96 -12.30
C GLN A 19 -4.06 5.39 -11.82
N LEU A 20 -3.72 5.14 -10.55
CA LEU A 20 -2.39 5.42 -10.02
C LEU A 20 -1.33 4.56 -10.70
N ALA A 21 -1.59 3.26 -10.89
CA ALA A 21 -0.67 2.34 -11.55
C ALA A 21 -0.39 2.76 -13.00
N VAL A 22 -1.43 3.12 -13.77
CA VAL A 22 -1.28 3.67 -15.14
C VAL A 22 -0.44 4.95 -15.12
N ARG A 23 -0.68 5.86 -14.16
CA ARG A 23 0.10 7.09 -14.08
C ARG A 23 1.57 6.81 -13.73
N MET A 24 1.84 5.85 -12.84
CA MET A 24 3.20 5.48 -12.47
C MET A 24 3.91 4.75 -13.61
N GLU A 25 3.21 3.95 -14.41
CA GLU A 25 3.73 3.35 -15.64
C GLU A 25 4.19 4.44 -16.63
N GLN A 26 3.36 5.44 -16.90
CA GLN A 26 3.70 6.56 -17.78
C GLN A 26 4.92 7.36 -17.33
N LEU A 27 5.24 7.32 -16.03
CA LEU A 27 6.40 7.98 -15.45
C LEU A 27 7.63 7.07 -15.39
N GLY A 28 7.53 5.81 -15.82
CA GLY A 28 8.60 4.82 -15.69
C GLY A 28 8.87 4.40 -14.23
N LEU A 29 7.87 4.52 -13.36
CA LEU A 29 7.96 4.29 -11.90
C LEU A 29 7.04 3.17 -11.42
N ARG A 30 6.56 2.28 -12.30
CA ARG A 30 5.59 1.22 -11.94
C ARG A 30 6.09 0.33 -10.81
N ASP A 31 7.38 0.00 -10.85
CA ASP A 31 8.13 -0.76 -9.86
C ASP A 31 8.15 -0.10 -8.47
N ARG A 32 7.85 1.20 -8.40
CA ARG A 32 7.74 1.96 -7.15
C ARG A 32 6.36 1.95 -6.53
N LEU A 33 5.39 1.20 -7.06
CA LEU A 33 4.04 1.07 -6.51
C LEU A 33 3.77 -0.34 -5.99
N TRP A 34 3.65 -0.44 -4.67
CA TRP A 34 3.13 -1.61 -3.99
C TRP A 34 1.65 -1.45 -3.68
N CYS A 35 0.84 -2.42 -4.09
CA CYS A 35 -0.56 -2.57 -3.67
C CYS A 35 -0.93 -4.05 -3.78
N ASP A 36 -1.00 -4.72 -2.64
CA ASP A 36 -1.36 -6.12 -2.56
C ASP A 36 -2.82 -6.30 -2.09
N GLN A 37 -3.39 -7.47 -2.35
CA GLN A 37 -4.68 -7.82 -1.80
C GLN A 37 -4.54 -8.06 -0.30
N LEU A 38 -5.19 -7.22 0.51
CA LEU A 38 -5.17 -7.36 1.96
C LEU A 38 -6.20 -8.40 2.45
N PRO A 39 -5.85 -9.21 3.46
CA PRO A 39 -6.79 -10.06 4.18
C PRO A 39 -7.97 -9.26 4.77
N PRO A 40 -9.15 -9.87 4.94
CA PRO A 40 -10.28 -9.21 5.57
C PRO A 40 -10.10 -9.02 7.09
N VAL A 41 -9.19 -9.78 7.70
CA VAL A 41 -8.90 -9.72 9.15
C VAL A 41 -7.90 -8.59 9.42
N PRO A 42 -8.22 -7.58 10.26
CA PRO A 42 -7.38 -6.40 10.44
C PRO A 42 -5.95 -6.67 10.92
N CYS A 43 -5.75 -7.57 11.89
CA CYS A 43 -4.41 -7.89 12.38
C CYS A 43 -3.55 -8.59 11.32
N GLU A 44 -4.14 -9.45 10.49
CA GLU A 44 -3.43 -10.08 9.37
C GLU A 44 -3.10 -9.06 8.28
N ALA A 45 -4.02 -8.14 7.98
CA ALA A 45 -3.77 -7.05 7.04
C ALA A 45 -2.61 -6.16 7.50
N ILE A 46 -2.62 -5.74 8.77
CA ILE A 46 -1.53 -4.98 9.39
C ILE A 46 -0.22 -5.75 9.31
N GLY A 47 -0.21 -7.03 9.70
CA GLY A 47 0.99 -7.88 9.64
C GLY A 47 1.56 -8.00 8.23
N ARG A 48 0.70 -8.16 7.21
CA ARG A 48 1.13 -8.21 5.81
C ARG A 48 1.73 -6.89 5.33
N ILE A 49 1.15 -5.76 5.72
CA ILE A 49 1.68 -4.44 5.35
C ILE A 49 3.01 -4.17 6.07
N ASP A 50 3.10 -4.46 7.37
CA ASP A 50 4.32 -4.26 8.17
C ASP A 50 5.49 -5.10 7.63
N ALA A 51 5.25 -6.37 7.28
CA ALA A 51 6.25 -7.21 6.64
C ALA A 51 6.79 -6.61 5.33
N ALA A 52 5.88 -6.14 4.47
CA ALA A 52 6.26 -5.53 3.19
C ALA A 52 7.00 -4.18 3.39
N ILE A 53 6.62 -3.39 4.40
CA ILE A 53 7.34 -2.17 4.79
C ILE A 53 8.77 -2.50 5.26
N ARG A 54 8.93 -3.51 6.13
CA ARG A 54 10.26 -3.94 6.61
C ARG A 54 11.15 -4.40 5.46
N ASP A 55 10.60 -5.14 4.51
CA ASP A 55 11.36 -5.58 3.33
C ASP A 55 11.76 -4.39 2.44
N CYS A 56 10.87 -3.41 2.25
CA CYS A 56 11.22 -2.15 1.60
C CYS A 56 12.39 -1.44 2.30
N LEU A 57 12.32 -1.29 3.63
CA LEU A 57 13.36 -0.62 4.41
C LEU A 57 14.72 -1.32 4.32
N LYS A 58 14.76 -2.66 4.26
CA LYS A 58 16.01 -3.43 4.05
C LYS A 58 16.70 -3.10 2.73
N THR A 59 15.96 -2.66 1.72
CA THR A 59 16.53 -2.23 0.42
C THR A 59 17.06 -0.78 0.43
N GLY A 60 16.98 -0.09 1.57
CA GLY A 60 17.37 1.32 1.70
C GLY A 60 16.33 2.30 1.14
N GLN A 61 15.16 1.82 0.72
CA GLN A 61 14.08 2.65 0.21
C GLN A 61 13.21 3.17 1.36
N ILE A 62 12.81 4.45 1.26
CA ILE A 62 11.85 5.06 2.19
C ILE A 62 10.42 4.75 1.70
N PRO A 63 9.56 4.13 2.54
CA PRO A 63 8.17 3.87 2.20
C PRO A 63 7.31 5.14 2.36
N THR A 64 6.38 5.36 1.45
CA THR A 64 5.33 6.39 1.55
C THR A 64 3.99 5.69 1.58
N LEU A 65 3.22 5.88 2.66
CA LEU A 65 1.93 5.23 2.84
C LEU A 65 0.80 6.12 2.30
N ILE A 66 -0.05 5.57 1.45
CA ILE A 66 -1.25 6.20 0.93
C ILE A 66 -2.41 5.28 1.26
N GLY A 67 -3.47 5.80 1.87
CA GLY A 67 -4.61 4.99 2.27
C GLY A 67 -5.94 5.62 1.88
N SER A 68 -6.93 4.80 1.51
CA SER A 68 -8.32 5.26 1.30
C SER A 68 -9.30 4.48 2.17
N SER A 69 -10.28 5.17 2.77
CA SER A 69 -11.25 4.58 3.70
C SER A 69 -10.52 3.80 4.82
N LEU A 70 -10.82 2.52 5.06
CA LEU A 70 -10.11 1.67 6.02
C LEU A 70 -8.59 1.63 5.79
N GLY A 71 -8.13 1.70 4.55
CA GLY A 71 -6.69 1.76 4.26
C GLY A 71 -6.03 3.03 4.77
N GLY A 72 -6.78 4.14 4.89
CA GLY A 72 -6.33 5.37 5.53
C GLY A 72 -6.04 5.17 7.01
N PHE A 73 -6.92 4.45 7.72
CA PHE A 73 -6.69 4.07 9.11
C PHE A 73 -5.41 3.23 9.26
N TYR A 74 -5.21 2.22 8.40
CA TYR A 74 -3.97 1.43 8.42
C TYR A 74 -2.74 2.28 8.15
N ALA A 75 -2.78 3.19 7.17
CA ALA A 75 -1.66 4.06 6.85
C ALA A 75 -1.29 4.96 8.04
N THR A 76 -2.28 5.57 8.69
CA THR A 76 -2.06 6.42 9.86
C THR A 76 -1.53 5.63 11.05
N TRP A 77 -2.11 4.46 11.34
CA TRP A 77 -1.66 3.62 12.46
C TRP A 77 -0.21 3.15 12.24
N LEU A 78 0.12 2.64 11.04
CA LEU A 78 1.46 2.16 10.71
C LEU A 78 2.51 3.28 10.74
N ALA A 79 2.15 4.50 10.32
CA ALA A 79 3.04 5.65 10.32
C ALA A 79 3.31 6.23 11.72
N ALA A 80 2.44 5.92 12.69
CA ALA A 80 2.57 6.39 14.06
C ALA A 80 3.31 5.40 14.99
N GLN A 81 3.72 4.23 14.48
CA GLN A 81 4.48 3.22 15.23
C GLN A 81 5.93 3.64 15.50
#